data_AF-A0A6P3J8Z6-F1
#
_entry.id   AF-A0A6P3J8Z6-F1
#
_cell.length_a   1.000
_cell.length_b   1.000
_cell.length_c   1.000
_cell.angle_alpha   90.00
_cell.angle_beta   90.00
_cell.angle_gamma   90.00
#
_symmetry.space_group_name_H-M   'P 1'
#
loop_
_entity.id
_entity.type
_entity.pdbx_description
1 polymer ?
#
loop_
_entity_poly.entity_id
_entity_poly.type
_entity_poly.pdbx_seq_one_letter_code
_entity_poly.pdbx_strand_id
1 'polypeptide(L)'
;MQLLDAARESVHVASFYWSLTGPDIGVNDSSSQPGEALLQKLQQLLDRNVSLAVATSTPTPAKNSTDLQVLESRGAQVKHVPMGKLTGGVLHSKFWVVDGRHIYLGSANMDWRSLTQVSPRAPGGEAPWSS
;
A
#
# COMPACT_ATOMS: atom_id res chain seq x y z
N MET A 1 4.67 5.41 8.88
CA MET A 1 3.50 4.69 9.43
C MET A 1 2.62 5.51 10.39
N GLN A 2 3.12 6.57 11.04
CA GLN A 2 2.34 7.42 11.97
C GLN A 2 1.04 8.00 11.40
N LEU A 3 0.99 8.25 10.09
CA LEU A 3 -0.19 8.84 9.45
C LEU A 3 -1.42 7.91 9.50
N LEU A 4 -1.21 6.60 9.34
CA LEU A 4 -2.30 5.62 9.44
C LEU A 4 -2.73 5.40 10.89
N ASP A 5 -1.82 5.52 11.87
CA ASP A 5 -2.19 5.42 13.29
C ASP A 5 -3.17 6.53 13.68
N ALA A 6 -2.94 7.72 13.13
CA ALA A 6 -3.74 8.91 13.38
C ALA A 6 -5.09 8.93 12.64
N ALA A 7 -5.33 8.02 11.70
CA ALA A 7 -6.58 7.95 10.94
C ALA A 7 -7.77 7.68 11.87
N ARG A 8 -8.84 8.46 11.69
CA ARG A 8 -10.05 8.37 12.52
C ARG A 8 -11.32 8.10 11.73
N GLU A 9 -11.38 8.52 10.48
CA GLU A 9 -12.61 8.50 9.68
C GLU A 9 -12.43 7.71 8.39
N SER A 10 -11.39 8.02 7.61
CA SER A 10 -11.21 7.41 6.30
C SER A 10 -9.77 7.37 5.83
N VAL A 11 -9.46 6.33 5.07
CA VAL A 11 -8.24 6.20 4.27
C VAL A 11 -8.62 5.85 2.84
N HIS A 12 -8.16 6.65 1.90
CA HIS A 12 -8.30 6.37 0.47
C HIS A 12 -6.94 6.06 -0.12
N VAL A 13 -6.83 4.97 -0.86
CA VAL A 13 -5.58 4.53 -1.48
C VAL A 13 -5.77 4.41 -2.98
N ALA A 14 -4.85 4.96 -3.76
CA ALA A 14 -4.70 4.65 -5.17
C ALA A 14 -3.33 4.02 -5.41
N SER A 15 -3.30 2.74 -5.81
CA SER A 15 -2.07 1.99 -6.13
C SER A 15 -2.36 0.87 -7.12
N PHE A 16 -1.41 0.59 -8.01
CA PHE A 16 -1.57 -0.41 -9.08
C PHE A 16 -1.13 -1.81 -8.67
N TYR A 17 -0.02 -1.92 -7.93
CA TYR A 17 0.44 -3.21 -7.39
C TYR A 17 -0.02 -3.36 -5.95
N TRP A 18 -0.47 -4.58 -5.63
CA TRP A 18 -0.91 -5.06 -4.32
C TRP A 18 -0.32 -6.46 -4.13
N SER A 19 0.81 -6.53 -3.43
CA SER A 19 1.55 -7.74 -3.06
C SER A 19 2.43 -7.42 -1.84
N LEU A 20 1.78 -7.04 -0.76
CA LEU A 20 2.34 -6.71 0.55
C LEU A 20 2.73 -7.96 1.32
N THR A 21 2.03 -9.07 1.12
CA THR A 21 2.39 -10.34 1.73
C THR A 21 3.33 -11.12 0.81
N GLY A 22 4.37 -11.72 1.39
CA GLY A 22 5.29 -12.60 0.68
C GLY A 22 4.74 -14.03 0.57
N PRO A 23 4.22 -14.61 1.68
CA PRO A 23 3.80 -16.01 1.70
C PRO A 23 2.66 -16.34 0.73
N ASP A 24 1.74 -15.41 0.48
CA ASP A 24 0.59 -15.62 -0.42
C ASP A 24 1.02 -15.77 -1.89
N ILE A 25 2.19 -15.25 -2.25
CA ILE A 25 2.82 -15.39 -3.57
C ILE A 25 4.01 -16.37 -3.57
N GLY A 26 4.12 -17.20 -2.53
CA GLY A 26 5.15 -18.25 -2.43
C GLY A 26 6.55 -17.75 -2.04
N VAL A 27 6.65 -16.54 -1.47
CA VAL A 27 7.91 -15.99 -0.96
C VAL A 27 7.93 -16.10 0.56
N ASN A 28 8.90 -16.80 1.12
CA ASN A 28 9.12 -16.86 2.56
C ASN A 28 10.47 -16.21 2.91
N ASP A 29 10.47 -14.87 2.96
CA ASP A 29 11.66 -14.05 3.19
C ASP A 29 11.36 -12.97 4.22
N SER A 30 12.27 -12.70 5.16
CA SER A 30 12.06 -11.70 6.20
C SER A 30 11.86 -10.28 5.66
N SER A 31 12.28 -10.03 4.41
CA SER A 31 12.05 -8.76 3.72
C SER A 31 10.58 -8.49 3.37
N SER A 32 9.67 -9.47 3.44
CA SER A 32 8.22 -9.24 3.29
C SER A 32 7.54 -8.69 4.55
N GLN A 33 8.17 -8.83 5.72
CA GLN A 33 7.59 -8.45 7.02
C GLN A 33 7.06 -7.00 7.08
N PRO A 34 7.73 -5.98 6.52
CA PRO A 34 7.18 -4.61 6.51
C PRO A 34 5.88 -4.49 5.71
N GLY A 35 5.74 -5.25 4.61
CA GLY A 35 4.52 -5.29 3.82
C GLY A 35 3.40 -6.01 4.58
N GLU A 36 3.70 -7.14 5.20
CA GLU A 36 2.75 -7.89 6.05
C GLU A 36 2.23 -7.02 7.20
N ALA A 37 3.12 -6.29 7.88
CA ALA A 37 2.76 -5.35 8.93
C ALA A 37 1.86 -4.21 8.40
N LEU A 38 2.09 -3.75 7.18
CA LEU A 38 1.25 -2.73 6.54
C LEU A 38 -0.15 -3.27 6.23
N LEU A 39 -0.25 -4.49 5.71
CA LEU A 39 -1.53 -5.14 5.48
C LEU A 39 -2.29 -5.35 6.79
N GLN A 40 -1.62 -5.82 7.85
CA GLN A 40 -2.21 -5.96 9.18
C GLN A 40 -2.74 -4.62 9.69
N LYS A 41 -1.99 -3.54 9.47
CA LYS A 41 -2.41 -2.21 9.88
C LYS A 41 -3.65 -1.72 9.13
N LEU A 42 -3.74 -1.98 7.83
CA LEU A 42 -4.93 -1.66 7.04
C LEU A 42 -6.15 -2.44 7.53
N GLN A 43 -5.99 -3.70 7.93
CA GLN A 43 -7.07 -4.49 8.55
C GLN A 43 -7.50 -3.89 9.89
N GLN A 44 -6.55 -3.47 10.74
CA GLN A 44 -6.86 -2.83 12.03
C GLN A 44 -7.63 -1.50 11.88
N LEU A 45 -7.45 -0.78 10.77
CA LEU A 45 -8.24 0.42 10.50
C LEU A 45 -9.72 0.06 10.33
N LEU A 46 -10.00 -0.98 9.54
CA LEU A 46 -11.36 -1.49 9.35
C LEU A 46 -11.97 -1.96 10.67
N ASP A 47 -11.21 -2.70 11.47
CA ASP A 47 -11.64 -3.19 12.79
C ASP A 47 -11.97 -2.03 13.77
N ARG A 48 -11.37 -0.84 13.56
CA ARG A 48 -11.63 0.41 14.30
C ARG A 48 -12.76 1.26 13.70
N ASN A 49 -13.51 0.74 12.72
CA ASN A 49 -14.53 1.46 11.93
C ASN A 49 -13.99 2.66 11.13
N VAL A 50 -12.69 2.68 10.80
CA VAL A 50 -12.13 3.63 9.83
C VAL A 50 -12.42 3.10 8.43
N SER A 51 -13.07 3.92 7.60
CA SER A 51 -13.41 3.51 6.23
C SER A 51 -12.16 3.38 5.38
N LEU A 52 -12.01 2.27 4.65
CA LEU A 52 -10.92 2.09 3.69
C LEU A 52 -11.47 1.94 2.28
N ALA A 53 -11.07 2.84 1.39
CA ALA A 53 -11.35 2.72 -0.04
C ALA A 53 -10.07 2.58 -0.85
N VAL A 54 -10.06 1.66 -1.80
CA VAL A 54 -8.92 1.34 -2.65
C VAL A 54 -9.31 1.48 -4.11
N ALA A 55 -8.55 2.24 -4.88
CA ALA A 55 -8.62 2.28 -6.33
C ALA A 55 -7.40 1.59 -6.93
N THR A 56 -7.65 0.62 -7.81
CA THR A 56 -6.60 -0.09 -8.57
C THR A 56 -7.00 -0.27 -10.03
N SER A 57 -6.04 -0.48 -10.91
CA SER A 57 -6.30 -0.66 -12.35
C SER A 57 -6.64 -2.11 -12.69
N THR A 58 -7.54 -2.29 -13.66
CA THR A 58 -7.77 -3.59 -14.30
C THR A 58 -6.99 -3.69 -15.61
N PRO A 59 -6.29 -4.81 -15.91
CA PRO A 59 -6.09 -5.98 -15.04
C PRO A 59 -5.09 -5.69 -13.90
N THR A 60 -5.29 -6.35 -12.75
CA THR A 60 -4.33 -6.31 -11.64
C THR A 60 -3.07 -7.12 -12.00
N PRO A 61 -1.86 -6.59 -11.75
CA PRO A 61 -0.62 -7.27 -12.10
C PRO A 61 -0.28 -8.43 -11.15
N ALA A 62 -0.61 -8.32 -9.86
CA ALA A 62 -0.39 -9.35 -8.84
C ALA A 62 -1.56 -10.36 -8.80
N LYS A 63 -1.63 -11.26 -9.79
CA LYS A 63 -2.77 -12.20 -9.95
C LYS A 63 -2.96 -13.18 -8.80
N ASN A 64 -1.88 -13.54 -8.11
CA ASN A 64 -1.90 -14.53 -7.03
C ASN A 64 -1.97 -13.90 -5.64
N SER A 65 -1.89 -12.55 -5.53
CA SER A 65 -1.97 -11.92 -4.22
C SER A 65 -3.39 -11.95 -3.69
N THR A 66 -3.50 -12.12 -2.37
CA THR A 66 -4.76 -12.18 -1.62
C THR A 66 -5.06 -10.89 -0.87
N ASP A 67 -4.17 -9.90 -0.92
CA ASP A 67 -4.24 -8.68 -0.11
C ASP A 67 -5.58 -7.94 -0.24
N LEU A 68 -6.03 -7.72 -1.48
CA LEU A 68 -7.27 -6.97 -1.75
C LEU A 68 -8.49 -7.76 -1.28
N GLN A 69 -8.51 -9.08 -1.51
CA GLN A 69 -9.58 -9.96 -1.06
C GLN A 69 -9.69 -9.98 0.46
N VAL A 70 -8.55 -10.03 1.16
CA VAL A 70 -8.48 -9.94 2.63
C VAL A 70 -9.06 -8.61 3.12
N LEU A 71 -8.72 -7.49 2.48
CA LEU A 71 -9.28 -6.18 2.84
C LEU A 71 -10.79 -6.08 2.53
N GLU A 72 -11.25 -6.56 1.37
CA GLU A 72 -12.67 -6.57 0.99
C GLU A 72 -13.50 -7.42 1.96
N SER A 73 -13.01 -8.60 2.35
CA SER A 73 -13.70 -9.47 3.32
C SER A 73 -13.87 -8.84 4.70
N ARG A 74 -13.11 -7.78 5.01
CA ARG A 74 -13.21 -6.96 6.23
C ARG A 74 -13.94 -5.63 6.01
N GLY A 75 -14.55 -5.43 4.85
CA GLY A 75 -15.38 -4.26 4.56
C GLY A 75 -14.66 -3.11 3.86
N ALA A 76 -13.43 -3.29 3.38
CA ALA A 76 -12.82 -2.29 2.49
C ALA A 76 -13.58 -2.22 1.17
N GLN A 77 -13.69 -1.00 0.61
CA GLN A 77 -14.27 -0.78 -0.70
C GLN A 77 -13.17 -0.81 -1.75
N VAL A 78 -13.07 -1.88 -2.53
CA VAL A 78 -12.09 -1.97 -3.63
C VAL A 78 -12.77 -1.69 -4.96
N LYS A 79 -12.25 -0.71 -5.69
CA LYS A 79 -12.71 -0.32 -7.03
C LYS A 79 -11.64 -0.62 -8.07
N HIS A 80 -11.96 -1.56 -8.94
CA HIS A 80 -11.19 -1.87 -10.12
C HIS A 80 -11.57 -0.92 -11.27
N VAL A 81 -10.63 -0.07 -11.68
CA VAL A 81 -10.82 0.95 -12.70
C VAL A 81 -10.28 0.44 -14.04
N PRO A 82 -11.09 0.43 -15.12
CA PRO A 82 -10.66 -0.04 -16.44
C PRO A 82 -9.80 1.01 -17.16
N MET A 83 -8.64 1.34 -16.60
CA MET A 83 -7.73 2.38 -17.12
C MET A 83 -7.34 2.14 -18.57
N GLY A 84 -7.17 0.88 -19.00
CA GLY A 84 -6.86 0.57 -20.40
C GLY A 84 -7.93 1.08 -21.38
N LYS A 85 -9.20 1.05 -20.98
CA LYS A 85 -10.30 1.61 -21.78
C LYS A 85 -10.40 3.12 -21.70
N LEU A 86 -10.07 3.70 -20.53
CA LEU A 86 -10.23 5.12 -20.26
C LEU A 86 -9.07 5.98 -20.77
N THR A 87 -7.85 5.45 -20.71
CA THR A 87 -6.62 6.20 -20.97
C THR A 87 -5.65 5.48 -21.91
N GLY A 88 -5.94 4.24 -22.31
CA GLY A 88 -4.98 3.40 -23.04
C GLY A 88 -3.82 2.88 -22.18
N GLY A 89 -3.85 3.10 -20.86
CA GLY A 89 -2.76 2.76 -19.94
C GLY A 89 -3.24 2.12 -18.64
N VAL A 90 -2.41 2.23 -17.60
CA VAL A 90 -2.69 1.71 -16.24
C VAL A 90 -2.62 2.84 -15.20
N LEU A 91 -3.12 2.58 -13.99
CA LEU A 91 -3.00 3.52 -12.87
C LEU A 91 -1.52 3.69 -12.49
N HIS A 92 -0.98 4.89 -12.61
CA HIS A 92 0.44 5.15 -12.26
C HIS A 92 0.61 5.89 -10.92
N SER A 93 -0.48 6.31 -10.29
CA SER A 93 -0.46 6.99 -8.99
C SER A 93 -0.17 6.02 -7.84
N LYS A 94 0.58 6.49 -6.83
CA LYS A 94 0.74 5.81 -5.54
C LYS A 94 0.57 6.85 -4.44
N PHE A 95 -0.67 7.01 -3.99
CA PHE A 95 -0.97 7.98 -2.95
C PHE A 95 -2.07 7.50 -2.03
N TRP A 96 -2.08 8.10 -0.84
CA TRP A 96 -3.00 7.80 0.22
C TRP A 96 -3.51 9.12 0.77
N VAL A 97 -4.82 9.22 1.00
CA VAL A 97 -5.44 10.35 1.66
C VAL A 97 -6.00 9.85 2.99
N VAL A 98 -5.61 10.50 4.09
CA VAL A 98 -6.07 10.18 5.44
C VAL A 98 -6.96 11.30 5.95
N ASP A 99 -8.18 10.95 6.34
CA ASP A 99 -9.23 11.81 6.89
C ASP A 99 -9.50 13.05 6.03
N GLY A 100 -9.26 12.98 4.71
CA GLY A 100 -9.39 14.11 3.78
C GLY A 100 -8.41 15.27 4.02
N ARG A 101 -7.43 15.10 4.91
CA ARG A 101 -6.56 16.21 5.39
C ARG A 101 -5.09 16.00 5.10
N HIS A 102 -4.64 14.75 5.11
CA HIS A 102 -3.24 14.42 4.91
C HIS A 102 -3.08 13.56 3.68
N ILE A 103 -2.14 13.93 2.81
CA ILE A 103 -1.85 13.18 1.59
C ILE A 103 -0.42 12.68 1.68
N TYR A 104 -0.24 11.37 1.51
CA TYR A 104 1.05 10.80 1.17
C TYR A 104 1.09 10.59 -0.34
N LEU A 105 2.10 11.13 -1.02
CA LEU A 105 2.39 10.89 -2.42
C LEU A 105 3.78 10.26 -2.52
N GLY A 106 3.90 9.14 -3.21
CA GLY A 106 5.17 8.42 -3.31
C GLY A 106 5.35 7.65 -4.62
N SER A 107 6.53 7.07 -4.77
CA SER A 107 6.87 6.16 -5.87
C SER A 107 6.57 4.70 -5.53
N ALA A 108 6.52 4.34 -4.25
CA ALA A 108 6.32 2.98 -3.78
C ALA A 108 4.85 2.54 -3.93
N ASN A 109 4.64 1.43 -4.62
CA ASN A 109 3.33 0.76 -4.64
C ASN A 109 3.09 0.01 -3.31
N MET A 110 1.91 -0.60 -3.17
CA MET A 110 1.62 -1.59 -2.14
C MET A 110 2.30 -2.94 -2.46
N ASP A 111 3.62 -2.93 -2.58
CA ASP A 111 4.46 -4.10 -2.82
C ASP A 111 5.56 -4.13 -1.76
N TRP A 112 5.70 -5.26 -1.06
CA TRP A 112 6.71 -5.39 -0.01
C TRP A 112 8.12 -5.06 -0.52
N ARG A 113 8.42 -5.37 -1.80
CA ARG A 113 9.72 -5.04 -2.44
C ARG A 113 9.94 -3.53 -2.54
N SER A 114 8.86 -2.77 -2.72
CA SER A 114 8.91 -1.31 -2.78
C SER A 114 9.10 -0.68 -1.40
N LEU A 115 8.68 -1.38 -0.33
CA LEU A 115 8.80 -0.92 1.06
C LEU A 115 10.18 -1.14 1.66
N THR A 116 10.97 -2.08 1.13
CA THR A 116 12.33 -2.35 1.60
C THR A 116 13.39 -1.47 0.96
N GLN A 117 13.09 -0.83 -0.19
CA GLN A 117 13.99 0.14 -0.83
C GLN A 117 13.83 1.57 -0.31
N VAL A 118 12.75 1.88 0.40
CA VAL A 118 12.66 3.10 1.21
C VAL A 118 13.25 2.81 2.60
N SER A 119 14.58 2.83 2.66
CA SER A 119 15.32 2.83 3.92
C SER A 119 14.82 3.97 4.83
N PRO A 120 14.46 3.71 6.11
CA PRO A 120 14.86 4.62 7.16
C PRO A 120 16.39 4.47 7.30
N ARG A 121 17.16 5.34 6.65
CA ARG A 121 18.50 5.67 7.12
C ARG A 121 18.27 6.80 8.14
N ALA A 122 18.75 6.79 9.38
CA ALA A 122 19.94 6.21 9.95
C ALA A 122 19.74 5.89 11.46
N PRO A 123 20.74 5.27 12.11
CA PRO A 123 21.55 6.09 12.99
C PRO A 123 23.06 5.90 12.76
N GLY A 124 23.80 7.00 12.61
CA GLY A 124 25.25 7.02 12.88
C GLY A 124 26.22 6.61 11.76
N GLY A 125 26.02 7.05 10.51
CA GLY A 125 27.06 6.93 9.49
C GLY A 125 27.20 8.23 8.70
N GLU A 126 28.31 8.93 8.88
CA GLU A 126 28.68 10.13 8.12
C GLU A 126 28.57 9.88 6.60
N ALA A 127 28.05 10.86 5.89
CA ALA A 127 28.00 10.85 4.43
C ALA A 127 29.39 11.20 3.87
N PRO A 128 29.97 10.40 2.95
CA PRO A 128 31.35 10.58 2.48
C PRO A 128 31.50 11.69 1.43
N TRP A 129 30.75 12.79 1.53
CA TRP A 129 30.89 13.94 0.65
C TRP A 129 30.70 15.24 1.43
N SER A 130 31.70 15.55 2.24
CA SER A 130 31.92 16.87 2.83
C SER A 130 33.41 17.19 2.73
N SER A 131 33.79 17.87 1.63
CA SER A 131 35.13 18.35 1.23
C SER A 131 36.07 17.33 0.59
#